data_AF-A0A238ZM89-F1
#
_entry.id   AF-A0A238ZM89-F1
#
_cell.length_a   1.000
_cell.length_b   1.000
_cell.length_c   1.000
_cell.angle_alpha   90.00
_cell.angle_beta   90.00
_cell.angle_gamma   90.00
#
_symmetry.space_group_name_H-M   'P 1'
#
loop_
_entity.id
_entity.type
_entity.pdbx_description
1 polymer ?
#
loop_
_entity_poly.entity_id
_entity_poly.type
_entity_poly.pdbx_seq_one_letter_code
_entity_poly.pdbx_strand_id
1 'polypeptide(L)'
;MSDGPLIVQSDKTLLLEVDHPLARECRAAIAPFAELERSPEHMHTYRVTPLALWNARAAGHDAEQVVDALVRFSRYPVPHALLVDVADTMDRFGRLTLANNPVHGLVLTSSDKAVLEEVVRSKRVAPMLGARIDDDTIVVHPSERGRLKQALLKVGWPAEDLAGYVDGQAHPIDLDQSGWHLRDYQQEAVEGFWAGGSGVVVLPCGAGKTLVGAAAMAEAKATTLILVTNTVAGRQWKRELIARTSLTEEEIGEYSGERKEIRPVTIATYQVITTRRKGEYRHLDLFDAQDWGLIVYDEVHLLPAPIFRLTADLQSRRRLGLTATLVREDGREDDVFSLIGPKRYDAPWRDIEAQGYIAPAECIEVRVSLDDEERMTYAVAEPEERYRIAATAQSKLPVIRRVLDRHPDEQKLVIGAYLDQLEELGTALDAPVIQGSTTNREREKLFDAFRAGEIKTLVVSKVANFSIDLPEAAVAVQVSGTFGSRQEEAQRLGRVLRPKADGRQAHFYTVVSRDTLDSEYAAHRQRFLAEQGYAYTIVDAADLAGPGEVNGPDWVDEPAD
;
A
#
# COMPACT_ATOMS: atom_id res chain seq x y z
N MET A 1 -16.98 35.25 2.82
CA MET A 1 -16.06 34.20 2.35
C MET A 1 -15.89 33.25 3.51
N SER A 2 -16.16 31.96 3.31
CA SER A 2 -15.96 30.93 4.32
C SER A 2 -14.46 30.80 4.58
N ASP A 3 -14.06 30.81 5.85
CA ASP A 3 -12.70 30.49 6.27
C ASP A 3 -12.54 28.97 6.35
N GLY A 4 -12.69 28.33 5.19
CA GLY A 4 -12.65 26.88 5.04
C GLY A 4 -11.22 26.37 4.80
N PRO A 5 -10.91 25.12 5.19
CA PRO A 5 -9.59 24.52 4.97
C PRO A 5 -9.35 24.04 3.52
N LEU A 6 -10.38 24.03 2.67
CA LEU A 6 -10.35 23.38 1.36
C LEU A 6 -10.26 24.40 0.21
N ILE A 7 -9.47 24.12 -0.82
CA ILE A 7 -9.51 24.85 -2.09
C ILE A 7 -9.99 23.86 -3.15
N VAL A 8 -11.16 24.16 -3.73
CA VAL A 8 -11.78 23.31 -4.75
C VAL A 8 -11.48 23.87 -6.14
N GLN A 9 -10.77 23.09 -6.96
CA GLN A 9 -10.36 23.48 -8.31
C GLN A 9 -11.31 22.91 -9.37
N SER A 10 -11.40 23.57 -10.53
CA SER A 10 -12.28 23.18 -11.63
C SER A 10 -11.91 21.85 -12.30
N ASP A 11 -10.68 21.40 -12.11
CA ASP A 11 -10.14 20.13 -12.62
C ASP A 11 -10.31 18.96 -11.63
N LYS A 12 -11.23 19.11 -10.67
CA LYS A 12 -11.57 18.11 -9.63
C LYS A 12 -10.49 17.91 -8.56
N THR A 13 -9.45 18.74 -8.53
CA THR A 13 -8.47 18.74 -7.44
C THR A 13 -9.01 19.48 -6.23
N LEU A 14 -8.80 18.90 -5.05
CA LEU A 14 -9.08 19.50 -3.75
C LEU A 14 -7.75 19.67 -2.99
N LEU A 15 -7.44 20.88 -2.55
CA LEU A 15 -6.25 21.15 -1.73
C LEU A 15 -6.71 21.43 -0.30
N LEU A 16 -6.33 20.56 0.63
CA LEU A 16 -6.70 20.62 2.03
C LEU A 16 -5.52 21.12 2.88
N GLU A 17 -5.69 22.28 3.51
CA GLU A 17 -4.72 22.81 4.47
C GLU A 17 -4.77 22.01 5.79
N VAL A 18 -3.63 21.42 6.17
CA VAL A 18 -3.56 20.44 7.26
C VAL A 18 -3.65 21.12 8.64
N ASP A 19 -3.04 22.29 8.77
CA ASP A 19 -2.92 23.01 10.06
C ASP A 19 -4.19 23.79 10.44
N HIS A 20 -5.22 23.77 9.58
CA HIS A 20 -6.47 24.47 9.83
C HIS A 20 -7.32 23.76 10.91
N PRO A 21 -8.02 24.47 11.82
CA PRO A 21 -8.81 23.84 12.89
C PRO A 21 -9.89 22.86 12.41
N LEU A 22 -10.45 23.11 11.21
CA LEU A 22 -11.45 22.25 10.57
C LEU A 22 -10.87 21.17 9.64
N ALA A 23 -9.54 21.02 9.56
CA ALA A 23 -8.91 20.11 8.61
C ALA A 23 -9.34 18.65 8.80
N ARG A 24 -9.42 18.19 10.06
CA ARG A 24 -9.85 16.82 10.40
C ARG A 24 -11.31 16.57 10.00
N GLU A 25 -12.21 17.51 10.28
CA GLU A 25 -13.62 17.42 9.91
C GLU A 25 -13.79 17.44 8.39
N CYS A 26 -13.10 18.35 7.70
CA CYS A 26 -13.10 18.43 6.25
C CYS A 26 -12.60 17.13 5.61
N ARG A 27 -11.52 16.56 6.14
CA ARG A 27 -10.96 15.29 5.66
C ARG A 27 -11.98 14.17 5.76
N ALA A 28 -12.64 14.03 6.91
CA ALA A 28 -13.68 13.03 7.11
C ALA A 28 -14.86 13.25 6.14
N ALA A 29 -15.23 14.51 5.88
CA ALA A 29 -16.32 14.85 4.98
C ALA A 29 -16.02 14.53 3.50
N ILE A 30 -14.78 14.71 3.03
CA ILE A 30 -14.41 14.44 1.63
C ILE A 30 -13.94 13.00 1.37
N ALA A 31 -13.51 12.27 2.40
CA ALA A 31 -12.99 10.91 2.29
C ALA A 31 -13.91 9.92 1.53
N PRO A 32 -15.26 9.99 1.64
CA PRO A 32 -16.13 9.08 0.90
C PRO A 32 -16.07 9.23 -0.62
N PHE A 33 -15.73 10.42 -1.13
CA PHE A 33 -15.87 10.77 -2.54
C PHE A 33 -14.61 11.38 -3.19
N ALA A 34 -13.52 11.54 -2.43
CA ALA A 34 -12.26 12.05 -2.93
C ALA A 34 -11.09 11.13 -2.57
N GLU A 35 -10.19 10.93 -3.51
CA GLU A 35 -9.00 10.09 -3.36
C GLU A 35 -7.78 10.94 -3.02
N LEU A 36 -6.99 10.55 -2.01
CA LEU A 36 -5.74 11.22 -1.66
C LEU A 36 -4.69 10.93 -2.75
N GLU A 37 -4.22 11.99 -3.42
CA GLU A 37 -3.13 11.91 -4.40
C GLU A 37 -1.76 12.17 -3.76
N ARG A 38 -1.67 13.15 -2.85
CA ARG A 38 -0.41 13.58 -2.21
C ARG A 38 -0.67 14.08 -0.79
N SER A 39 0.23 13.80 0.15
CA SER A 39 0.13 14.28 1.55
C SER A 39 1.44 14.92 2.04
N PRO A 40 1.91 16.01 1.40
CA PRO A 40 3.03 16.79 1.90
C PRO A 40 2.62 17.61 3.14
N GLU A 41 3.59 18.33 3.69
CA GLU A 41 3.57 18.70 5.11
C GLU A 41 2.41 19.61 5.55
N HIS A 42 2.02 20.56 4.69
CA HIS A 42 1.02 21.58 5.01
C HIS A 42 -0.24 21.48 4.16
N MET A 43 -0.20 20.76 3.04
CA MET A 43 -1.26 20.80 2.03
C MET A 43 -1.48 19.43 1.41
N HIS A 44 -2.55 18.75 1.78
CA HIS A 44 -2.90 17.47 1.16
C HIS A 44 -3.66 17.70 -0.15
N THR A 45 -3.34 16.94 -1.19
CA THR A 45 -4.01 16.98 -2.48
C THR A 45 -4.93 15.77 -2.63
N TYR A 46 -6.20 16.01 -2.85
CA TYR A 46 -7.20 14.99 -3.17
C TYR A 46 -7.75 15.21 -4.59
N ARG A 47 -8.34 14.16 -5.17
CA ARG A 47 -9.02 14.19 -6.46
C ARG A 47 -10.41 13.61 -6.34
N VAL A 48 -11.40 14.33 -6.85
CA VAL A 48 -12.75 13.78 -7.05
C VAL A 48 -12.75 12.96 -8.36
N THR A 49 -12.97 11.66 -8.24
CA THR A 49 -13.04 10.74 -9.38
C THR A 49 -14.49 10.27 -9.58
N PRO A 50 -14.92 9.93 -10.80
CA PRO A 50 -16.24 9.33 -11.02
C PRO A 50 -16.43 8.06 -10.19
N LEU A 51 -15.38 7.25 -10.07
CA LEU A 51 -15.36 6.04 -9.26
C LEU A 51 -15.65 6.35 -7.79
N ALA A 52 -14.96 7.32 -7.19
CA ALA A 52 -15.16 7.72 -5.80
C ALA A 52 -16.59 8.26 -5.56
N LEU A 53 -17.12 9.07 -6.47
CA LEU A 53 -18.51 9.56 -6.39
C LEU A 53 -19.53 8.41 -6.40
N TRP A 54 -19.32 7.41 -7.25
CA TRP A 54 -20.19 6.23 -7.29
C TRP A 54 -20.08 5.37 -6.04
N ASN A 55 -18.87 5.24 -5.47
CA ASN A 55 -18.66 4.52 -4.23
C ASN A 55 -19.32 5.23 -3.05
N ALA A 56 -19.23 6.57 -3.01
CA ALA A 56 -19.95 7.38 -2.04
C ALA A 56 -21.46 7.12 -2.13
N ARG A 57 -22.00 7.09 -3.36
CA ARG A 57 -23.42 6.79 -3.57
C ARG A 57 -23.83 5.39 -3.11
N ALA A 58 -23.02 4.38 -3.43
CA ALA A 58 -23.23 3.01 -2.97
C ALA A 58 -23.15 2.88 -1.43
N ALA A 59 -22.38 3.76 -0.77
CA ALA A 59 -22.27 3.83 0.68
C ALA A 59 -23.39 4.66 1.33
N GLY A 60 -24.36 5.15 0.55
CA GLY A 60 -25.51 5.91 1.04
C GLY A 60 -25.35 7.42 1.01
N HIS A 61 -24.25 7.96 0.48
CA HIS A 61 -24.07 9.40 0.33
C HIS A 61 -24.79 9.93 -0.91
N ASP A 62 -25.59 10.98 -0.78
CA ASP A 62 -26.24 11.61 -1.93
C ASP A 62 -25.41 12.79 -2.50
N ALA A 63 -25.83 13.29 -3.66
CA ALA A 63 -25.15 14.41 -4.31
C ALA A 63 -25.23 15.70 -3.47
N GLU A 64 -26.30 15.89 -2.69
CA GLU A 64 -26.48 17.07 -1.86
C GLU A 64 -25.43 17.10 -0.73
N GLN A 65 -25.19 15.98 -0.08
CA GLN A 65 -24.15 15.83 0.95
C GLN A 65 -22.75 16.08 0.40
N VAL A 66 -22.44 15.57 -0.81
CA VAL A 66 -21.14 15.81 -1.45
C VAL A 66 -20.96 17.29 -1.81
N VAL A 67 -22.00 17.91 -2.39
CA VAL A 67 -21.99 19.33 -2.73
C VAL A 67 -21.88 20.20 -1.48
N ASP A 68 -22.61 19.87 -0.41
CA ASP A 68 -22.52 20.56 0.88
C ASP A 68 -21.11 20.49 1.44
N ALA A 69 -20.49 19.30 1.48
CA ALA A 69 -19.12 19.15 1.96
C ALA A 69 -18.14 20.04 1.16
N LEU A 70 -18.24 20.06 -0.17
CA LEU A 70 -17.40 20.90 -1.03
C LEU A 70 -17.62 22.40 -0.75
N VAL A 71 -18.88 22.84 -0.61
CA VAL A 71 -19.21 24.25 -0.40
C VAL A 71 -18.87 24.72 1.02
N ARG A 72 -19.23 23.92 2.03
CA ARG A 72 -19.07 24.22 3.45
C ARG A 72 -17.60 24.40 3.84
N PHE A 73 -16.72 23.54 3.34
CA PHE A 73 -15.30 23.57 3.69
C PHE A 73 -14.44 24.37 2.71
N SER A 74 -14.99 24.87 1.59
CA SER A 74 -14.18 25.63 0.64
C SER A 74 -13.87 27.05 1.13
N ARG A 75 -12.61 27.46 1.00
CA ARG A 75 -12.13 28.83 1.22
C ARG A 75 -12.62 29.80 0.15
N TYR A 76 -12.69 29.30 -1.09
CA TYR A 76 -13.09 30.08 -2.27
C TYR A 76 -14.42 29.58 -2.83
N PRO A 77 -15.15 30.38 -3.63
CA PRO A 77 -16.33 29.90 -4.30
C PRO A 77 -16.04 28.67 -5.14
N VAL A 78 -16.80 27.59 -4.92
CA VAL A 78 -16.63 26.34 -5.68
C VAL A 78 -17.09 26.56 -7.13
N PRO A 79 -16.33 26.10 -8.14
CA PRO A 79 -16.73 26.21 -9.54
C PRO A 79 -18.10 25.55 -9.78
N HIS A 80 -19.08 26.31 -10.27
CA HIS A 80 -20.43 25.79 -10.48
C HIS A 80 -20.48 24.59 -11.44
N ALA A 81 -19.65 24.60 -12.49
CA ALA A 81 -19.54 23.50 -13.44
C ALA A 81 -19.13 22.18 -12.76
N LEU A 82 -18.30 22.24 -11.72
CA LEU A 82 -17.91 21.06 -10.94
C LEU A 82 -19.08 20.51 -10.14
N LEU A 83 -19.85 21.39 -9.48
CA LEU A 83 -21.02 20.98 -8.70
C LEU A 83 -22.07 20.27 -9.56
N VAL A 84 -22.33 20.81 -10.76
CA VAL A 84 -23.23 20.19 -11.75
C VAL A 84 -22.69 18.83 -12.19
N ASP A 85 -21.41 18.73 -12.54
CA ASP A 85 -20.80 17.47 -12.96
C ASP A 85 -20.83 16.39 -11.87
N VAL A 86 -20.62 16.76 -10.59
CA VAL A 86 -20.77 15.87 -9.44
C VAL A 86 -22.20 15.33 -9.33
N ALA A 87 -23.19 16.23 -9.37
CA ALA A 87 -24.59 15.84 -9.29
C ALA A 87 -25.00 14.92 -10.45
N ASP A 88 -24.66 15.30 -11.68
CA ASP A 88 -24.93 14.51 -12.89
C ASP A 88 -24.25 13.14 -12.85
N THR A 89 -23.04 13.06 -12.29
CA THR A 89 -22.31 11.78 -12.18
C THR A 89 -22.95 10.85 -11.16
N MET A 90 -23.40 11.39 -10.01
CA MET A 90 -24.04 10.60 -8.95
C MET A 90 -25.47 10.19 -9.30
N ASP A 91 -26.21 11.00 -10.07
CA ASP A 91 -27.58 10.69 -10.54
C ASP A 91 -27.64 9.52 -11.55
N ARG A 92 -26.51 9.16 -12.17
CA ARG A 92 -26.41 7.96 -13.02
C ARG A 92 -26.42 6.67 -12.21
N PHE A 93 -26.04 6.72 -10.93
CA PHE A 93 -25.99 5.54 -10.07
C PHE A 93 -27.41 5.12 -9.65
N GLY A 94 -27.67 3.81 -9.61
CA GLY A 94 -29.00 3.26 -9.29
C GLY A 94 -29.95 3.18 -10.49
N ARG A 95 -29.59 3.72 -11.66
CA ARG A 95 -30.34 3.50 -12.91
C ARG A 95 -30.22 2.09 -13.45
N LEU A 96 -29.17 1.39 -13.04
CA LEU A 96 -28.94 -0.03 -13.30
C LEU A 96 -28.74 -0.71 -11.96
N THR A 97 -29.38 -1.86 -11.78
CA THR A 97 -29.32 -2.64 -10.56
C THR A 97 -29.09 -4.11 -10.87
N LEU A 98 -28.05 -4.68 -10.27
CA LEU A 98 -27.80 -6.12 -10.24
C LEU A 98 -28.43 -6.71 -8.99
N ALA A 99 -29.31 -7.71 -9.16
CA ALA A 99 -29.99 -8.36 -8.05
C ALA A 99 -30.18 -9.86 -8.32
N ASN A 100 -30.33 -10.65 -7.25
CA ASN A 100 -30.74 -12.04 -7.38
C ASN A 100 -32.26 -12.13 -7.53
N ASN A 101 -32.71 -12.63 -8.67
CA ASN A 101 -34.09 -12.99 -8.94
C ASN A 101 -34.35 -14.45 -8.51
N PRO A 102 -35.42 -14.73 -7.74
CA PRO A 102 -35.73 -16.09 -7.26
C PRO A 102 -35.90 -17.15 -8.35
N VAL A 103 -36.27 -16.75 -9.57
CA VAL A 103 -36.55 -17.65 -10.70
C VAL A 103 -35.40 -17.67 -11.71
N HIS A 104 -34.81 -16.50 -11.97
CA HIS A 104 -33.86 -16.33 -13.08
C HIS A 104 -32.40 -16.19 -12.64
N GLY A 105 -32.11 -16.25 -11.34
CA GLY A 105 -30.76 -16.05 -10.83
C GLY A 105 -30.35 -14.58 -10.91
N LEU A 106 -29.09 -14.28 -11.24
CA LEU A 106 -28.60 -12.91 -11.31
C LEU A 106 -29.23 -12.17 -12.51
N VAL A 107 -29.79 -10.99 -12.26
CA VAL A 107 -30.40 -10.14 -13.30
C VAL A 107 -29.86 -8.72 -13.22
N LEU A 108 -29.75 -8.08 -14.38
CA LEU A 108 -29.57 -6.64 -14.52
C LEU A 108 -30.94 -6.02 -14.81
N THR A 109 -31.34 -5.10 -13.94
CA THR A 109 -32.59 -4.33 -14.05
C THR A 109 -32.26 -2.87 -14.29
N SER A 110 -33.15 -2.14 -14.96
CA SER A 110 -32.99 -0.69 -15.13
C SER A 110 -34.28 0.06 -14.82
N SER A 111 -34.15 1.23 -14.21
CA SER A 111 -35.25 2.20 -14.08
C SER A 111 -35.39 3.11 -15.30
N ASP A 112 -34.45 3.04 -16.25
CA ASP A 112 -34.40 3.86 -17.45
C ASP A 112 -34.17 2.99 -18.71
N LYS A 113 -35.25 2.79 -19.47
CA LYS A 113 -35.23 1.97 -20.70
C LYS A 113 -34.18 2.41 -21.71
N ALA A 114 -33.91 3.71 -21.82
CA ALA A 114 -32.92 4.21 -22.76
C ALA A 114 -31.50 3.80 -22.36
N VAL A 115 -31.20 3.87 -21.06
CA VAL A 115 -29.93 3.42 -20.50
C VAL A 115 -29.73 1.92 -20.70
N LEU A 116 -30.77 1.11 -20.45
CA LEU A 116 -30.68 -0.33 -20.67
C LEU A 116 -30.39 -0.66 -22.15
N GLU A 117 -31.07 -0.01 -23.09
CA GLU A 117 -30.83 -0.19 -24.53
C GLU A 117 -29.42 0.22 -24.96
N GLU A 118 -28.91 1.33 -24.42
CA GLU A 118 -27.54 1.79 -24.66
C GLU A 118 -26.52 0.75 -24.21
N VAL A 119 -26.69 0.25 -22.97
CA VAL A 119 -25.81 -0.74 -22.35
C VAL A 119 -25.85 -2.06 -23.10
N VAL A 120 -27.03 -2.55 -23.49
CA VAL A 120 -27.19 -3.81 -24.24
C VAL A 120 -26.49 -3.76 -25.60
N ARG A 121 -26.45 -2.60 -26.25
CA ARG A 121 -25.78 -2.42 -27.56
C ARG A 121 -24.28 -2.21 -27.44
N SER A 122 -23.77 -1.93 -26.24
CA SER A 122 -22.35 -1.76 -26.02
C SER A 122 -21.61 -3.07 -26.29
N LYS A 123 -20.65 -3.04 -27.21
CA LYS A 123 -19.76 -4.18 -27.51
C LYS A 123 -18.98 -4.67 -26.28
N ARG A 124 -18.81 -3.80 -25.27
CA ARG A 124 -18.15 -4.15 -24.01
C ARG A 124 -19.05 -4.92 -23.06
N VAL A 125 -20.37 -4.70 -23.11
CA VAL A 125 -21.34 -5.23 -22.14
C VAL A 125 -22.12 -6.41 -22.71
N ALA A 126 -22.57 -6.33 -23.97
CA ALA A 126 -23.40 -7.34 -24.63
C ALA A 126 -22.94 -8.80 -24.44
N PRO A 127 -21.62 -9.14 -24.47
CA PRO A 127 -21.17 -10.53 -24.30
C PRO A 127 -21.46 -11.15 -22.92
N MET A 128 -21.81 -10.34 -21.92
CA MET A 128 -22.05 -10.76 -20.54
C MET A 128 -23.53 -10.87 -20.19
N LEU A 129 -24.39 -10.46 -21.12
CA LEU A 129 -25.84 -10.46 -20.96
C LEU A 129 -26.44 -11.72 -21.59
N GLY A 130 -27.44 -12.28 -20.92
CA GLY A 130 -28.21 -13.43 -21.36
C GLY A 130 -29.53 -13.06 -22.03
N ALA A 131 -30.54 -13.92 -21.86
CA ALA A 131 -31.86 -13.67 -22.40
C ALA A 131 -32.51 -12.44 -21.73
N ARG A 132 -33.18 -11.62 -22.55
CA ARG A 132 -34.05 -10.56 -22.05
C ARG A 132 -35.32 -11.17 -21.48
N ILE A 133 -35.67 -10.78 -20.26
CA ILE A 133 -36.86 -11.27 -19.55
C ILE A 133 -38.06 -10.39 -19.91
N ASP A 134 -37.87 -9.07 -19.79
CA ASP A 134 -38.86 -8.04 -20.11
C ASP A 134 -38.17 -6.75 -20.58
N ASP A 135 -38.94 -5.66 -20.71
CA ASP A 135 -38.44 -4.37 -21.17
C ASP A 135 -37.32 -3.79 -20.29
N ASP A 136 -37.28 -4.15 -19.01
CA ASP A 136 -36.43 -3.52 -18.00
C ASP A 136 -35.41 -4.50 -17.39
N THR A 137 -35.51 -5.79 -17.70
CA THR A 137 -34.77 -6.87 -17.03
C THR A 137 -34.08 -7.82 -18.01
N ILE A 138 -32.79 -8.08 -17.77
CA ILE A 138 -31.96 -9.00 -18.55
C ILE A 138 -31.20 -9.95 -17.64
N VAL A 139 -31.17 -11.24 -17.99
CA VAL A 139 -30.40 -12.24 -17.26
C VAL A 139 -28.91 -11.94 -17.38
N VAL A 140 -28.17 -12.11 -16.28
CA VAL A 140 -26.71 -12.04 -16.26
C VAL A 140 -26.18 -13.35 -15.73
N HIS A 141 -25.17 -13.92 -16.38
CA HIS A 141 -24.55 -15.12 -15.82
C HIS A 141 -23.81 -14.76 -14.51
N PRO A 142 -23.95 -15.51 -13.40
CA PRO A 142 -23.33 -15.17 -12.12
C PRO A 142 -21.81 -14.92 -12.19
N SER A 143 -21.10 -15.70 -13.02
CA SER A 143 -19.66 -15.53 -13.25
C SER A 143 -19.31 -14.20 -13.91
N GLU A 144 -20.22 -13.58 -14.66
CA GLU A 144 -19.95 -12.33 -15.38
C GLU A 144 -20.22 -11.09 -14.51
N ARG A 145 -20.74 -11.22 -13.28
CA ARG A 145 -21.11 -10.10 -12.38
C ARG A 145 -20.03 -9.02 -12.30
N GLY A 146 -18.79 -9.38 -11.97
CA GLY A 146 -17.70 -8.40 -11.83
C GLY A 146 -17.25 -7.80 -13.16
N ARG A 147 -17.14 -8.62 -14.20
CA ARG A 147 -16.75 -8.15 -15.54
C ARG A 147 -17.81 -7.22 -16.12
N LEU A 148 -19.09 -7.50 -15.84
CA LEU A 148 -20.21 -6.66 -16.21
C LEU A 148 -20.12 -5.32 -15.46
N LYS A 149 -19.95 -5.32 -14.13
CA LYS A 149 -19.75 -4.09 -13.35
C LYS A 149 -18.62 -3.23 -13.91
N GLN A 150 -17.50 -3.84 -14.26
CA GLN A 150 -16.37 -3.14 -14.89
C GLN A 150 -16.72 -2.53 -16.24
N ALA A 151 -17.37 -3.30 -17.10
CA ALA A 151 -17.74 -2.83 -18.42
C ALA A 151 -18.76 -1.69 -18.33
N LEU A 152 -19.73 -1.82 -17.42
CA LEU A 152 -20.72 -0.81 -17.04
C LEU A 152 -20.08 0.49 -16.56
N LEU A 153 -19.09 0.37 -15.66
CA LEU A 153 -18.29 1.50 -15.16
C LEU A 153 -17.54 2.21 -16.30
N LYS A 154 -16.94 1.44 -17.22
CA LYS A 154 -16.23 1.95 -18.40
C LYS A 154 -17.12 2.54 -19.49
N VAL A 155 -18.43 2.26 -19.48
CA VAL A 155 -19.41 2.92 -20.38
C VAL A 155 -20.13 4.08 -19.69
N GLY A 156 -19.84 4.33 -18.40
CA GLY A 156 -20.38 5.46 -17.64
C GLY A 156 -21.73 5.21 -16.98
N TRP A 157 -22.16 3.94 -16.90
CA TRP A 157 -23.42 3.51 -16.29
C TRP A 157 -23.16 2.44 -15.22
N PRO A 158 -22.65 2.81 -14.04
CA PRO A 158 -22.40 1.84 -12.96
C PRO A 158 -23.72 1.20 -12.50
N ALA A 159 -23.69 -0.11 -12.22
CA ALA A 159 -24.81 -0.79 -11.59
C ALA A 159 -24.66 -0.79 -10.06
N GLU A 160 -25.77 -0.50 -9.38
CA GLU A 160 -25.93 -0.79 -7.96
C GLU A 160 -26.02 -2.31 -7.78
N ASP A 161 -25.32 -2.85 -6.78
CA ASP A 161 -25.15 -4.29 -6.63
C ASP A 161 -25.87 -4.80 -5.38
N LEU A 162 -27.15 -5.13 -5.56
CA LEU A 162 -28.05 -5.64 -4.53
C LEU A 162 -28.10 -7.17 -4.47
N ALA A 163 -27.32 -7.86 -5.31
CA ALA A 163 -27.26 -9.32 -5.31
C ALA A 163 -26.61 -9.91 -4.03
N GLY A 164 -26.12 -9.05 -3.12
CA GLY A 164 -25.55 -9.44 -1.83
C GLY A 164 -24.24 -10.20 -1.95
N TYR A 165 -23.70 -10.60 -0.79
CA TYR A 165 -22.57 -11.52 -0.69
C TYR A 165 -23.06 -12.91 -0.28
N VAL A 166 -22.33 -13.93 -0.71
CA VAL A 166 -22.45 -15.27 -0.15
C VAL A 166 -21.66 -15.26 1.16
N ASP A 167 -22.33 -15.54 2.29
CA ASP A 167 -21.72 -15.54 3.62
C ASP A 167 -20.64 -16.62 3.78
N GLY A 168 -20.64 -17.61 2.88
CA GLY A 168 -19.72 -18.74 2.90
C GLY A 168 -20.02 -19.73 4.02
N GLN A 169 -19.12 -20.68 4.21
CA GLN A 169 -19.19 -21.63 5.32
C GLN A 169 -18.81 -20.93 6.63
N ALA A 170 -19.71 -20.99 7.61
CA ALA A 170 -19.46 -20.47 8.95
C ALA A 170 -18.26 -21.16 9.62
N HIS A 171 -17.40 -20.35 10.23
CA HIS A 171 -16.25 -20.80 11.01
C HIS A 171 -16.00 -19.78 12.13
N PRO A 172 -16.24 -20.13 13.40
CA PRO A 172 -16.06 -19.22 14.52
C PRO A 172 -14.61 -18.76 14.65
N ILE A 173 -14.39 -17.45 14.59
CA ILE A 173 -13.11 -16.80 14.82
C ILE A 173 -13.41 -15.62 15.74
N ASP A 174 -12.75 -15.55 16.89
CA ASP A 174 -12.84 -14.41 17.79
C ASP A 174 -11.45 -13.80 17.98
N LEU A 175 -11.37 -12.48 18.13
CA LEU A 175 -10.12 -11.80 18.47
C LEU A 175 -9.79 -12.04 19.95
N ASP A 176 -8.57 -12.49 20.23
CA ASP A 176 -8.02 -12.51 21.59
C ASP A 176 -7.40 -11.15 21.88
N GLN A 177 -8.15 -10.30 22.56
CA GLN A 177 -7.72 -8.97 23.02
C GLN A 177 -7.25 -8.98 24.48
N SER A 178 -6.79 -10.13 24.99
CA SER A 178 -6.18 -10.18 26.31
C SER A 178 -4.84 -9.43 26.31
N GLY A 179 -4.81 -8.28 26.98
CA GLY A 179 -3.59 -7.46 27.12
C GLY A 179 -3.28 -6.51 25.95
N TRP A 180 -4.16 -6.40 24.95
CA TRP A 180 -4.06 -5.41 23.87
C TRP A 180 -5.45 -5.10 23.29
N HIS A 181 -5.60 -3.99 22.56
CA HIS A 181 -6.84 -3.67 21.86
C HIS A 181 -6.53 -3.14 20.46
N LEU A 182 -7.48 -3.27 19.53
CA LEU A 182 -7.40 -2.59 18.24
C LEU A 182 -7.39 -1.07 18.44
N ARG A 183 -6.50 -0.39 17.73
CA ARG A 183 -6.41 1.08 17.73
C ARG A 183 -7.65 1.67 17.02
N ASP A 184 -8.02 2.90 17.35
CA ASP A 184 -9.23 3.55 16.80
C ASP A 184 -9.28 3.50 15.27
N TYR A 185 -8.19 3.90 14.60
CA TYR A 185 -8.10 3.85 13.13
C TYR A 185 -8.19 2.43 12.55
N GLN A 186 -7.83 1.40 13.32
CA GLN A 186 -7.96 0.00 12.90
C GLN A 186 -9.41 -0.45 13.01
N GLN A 187 -10.13 -0.01 14.06
CA GLN A 187 -11.56 -0.26 14.22
C GLN A 187 -12.35 0.43 13.10
N GLU A 188 -12.08 1.72 12.85
CA GLU A 188 -12.67 2.48 11.74
C GLU A 188 -12.43 1.80 10.38
N ALA A 189 -11.23 1.26 10.16
CA ALA A 189 -10.91 0.52 8.94
C ALA A 189 -11.75 -0.77 8.78
N VAL A 190 -11.96 -1.51 9.87
CA VAL A 190 -12.79 -2.73 9.87
C VAL A 190 -14.26 -2.39 9.65
N GLU A 191 -14.78 -1.38 10.35
CA GLU A 191 -16.16 -0.91 10.20
C GLU A 191 -16.45 -0.41 8.78
N GLY A 192 -15.55 0.43 8.23
CA GLY A 192 -15.66 0.94 6.86
C GLY A 192 -15.61 -0.18 5.81
N PHE A 193 -14.75 -1.19 6.02
CA PHE A 193 -14.75 -2.39 5.18
C PHE A 193 -16.07 -3.17 5.31
N TRP A 194 -16.52 -3.43 6.53
CA TRP A 194 -17.66 -4.31 6.78
C TRP A 194 -18.98 -3.75 6.26
N ALA A 195 -19.22 -2.46 6.47
CA ALA A 195 -20.37 -1.72 5.92
C ALA A 195 -20.40 -1.77 4.39
N GLY A 196 -19.23 -1.72 3.76
CA GLY A 196 -19.07 -1.80 2.30
C GLY A 196 -19.07 -3.21 1.72
N GLY A 197 -18.80 -4.23 2.54
CA GLY A 197 -18.73 -5.65 2.24
C GLY A 197 -17.60 -6.11 1.30
N SER A 198 -17.02 -5.24 0.49
CA SER A 198 -15.77 -5.49 -0.22
C SER A 198 -15.05 -4.18 -0.53
N GLY A 199 -13.72 -4.22 -0.51
CA GLY A 199 -12.89 -3.08 -0.87
C GLY A 199 -11.49 -3.10 -0.27
N VAL A 200 -10.75 -2.02 -0.49
CA VAL A 200 -9.34 -1.89 -0.12
C VAL A 200 -9.18 -0.97 1.08
N VAL A 201 -8.44 -1.43 2.08
CA VAL A 201 -7.97 -0.67 3.23
C VAL A 201 -6.50 -0.33 2.99
N VAL A 202 -6.22 0.97 2.95
CA VAL A 202 -4.87 1.52 2.80
C VAL A 202 -4.34 1.90 4.17
N LEU A 203 -3.33 1.18 4.62
CA LEU A 203 -2.67 1.40 5.89
C LEU A 203 -1.15 1.31 5.72
N PRO A 204 -0.38 2.25 6.25
CA PRO A 204 1.05 2.24 6.12
C PRO A 204 1.70 1.03 6.78
N CYS A 205 2.96 0.78 6.43
CA CYS A 205 3.74 -0.27 7.08
C CYS A 205 3.82 -0.02 8.59
N GLY A 206 3.77 -1.09 9.39
CA GLY A 206 3.75 -0.97 10.86
C GLY A 206 2.40 -0.58 11.47
N ALA A 207 1.43 -0.10 10.68
CA ALA A 207 0.09 0.28 11.17
C ALA A 207 -0.81 -0.90 11.58
N GLY A 208 -0.35 -2.14 11.43
CA GLY A 208 -1.10 -3.34 11.81
C GLY A 208 -2.12 -3.81 10.77
N LYS A 209 -1.77 -3.80 9.47
CA LYS A 209 -2.59 -4.39 8.38
C LYS A 209 -3.07 -5.81 8.70
N THR A 210 -2.18 -6.65 9.23
CA THR A 210 -2.51 -8.03 9.62
C THR A 210 -3.55 -8.07 10.74
N LEU A 211 -3.52 -7.14 11.70
CA LEU A 211 -4.53 -7.05 12.77
C LEU A 211 -5.88 -6.64 12.22
N VAL A 212 -5.93 -5.71 11.26
CA VAL A 212 -7.18 -5.35 10.56
C VAL A 212 -7.73 -6.53 9.79
N GLY A 213 -6.88 -7.32 9.14
CA GLY A 213 -7.30 -8.57 8.50
C GLY A 213 -7.86 -9.59 9.49
N ALA A 214 -7.18 -9.82 10.61
CA ALA A 214 -7.66 -10.71 11.67
C ALA A 214 -8.98 -10.23 12.29
N ALA A 215 -9.15 -8.92 12.46
CA ALA A 215 -10.39 -8.32 12.93
C ALA A 215 -11.54 -8.48 11.94
N ALA A 216 -11.28 -8.26 10.66
CA ALA A 216 -12.26 -8.52 9.60
C ALA A 216 -12.67 -10.01 9.52
N MET A 217 -11.73 -10.93 9.81
CA MET A 217 -12.04 -12.37 9.91
C MET A 217 -12.93 -12.68 11.11
N ALA A 218 -12.67 -12.04 12.26
CA ALA A 218 -13.49 -12.20 13.47
C ALA A 218 -14.90 -11.61 13.32
N GLU A 219 -15.05 -10.56 12.52
CA GLU A 219 -16.36 -10.02 12.15
C GLU A 219 -17.08 -10.95 11.15
N ALA A 220 -16.33 -11.53 10.20
CA ALA A 220 -16.89 -12.42 9.19
C ALA A 220 -17.36 -13.78 9.73
N LYS A 221 -16.65 -14.34 10.71
CA LYS A 221 -16.94 -15.67 11.32
C LYS A 221 -17.18 -16.76 10.27
N ALA A 222 -16.36 -16.75 9.23
CA ALA A 222 -16.46 -17.65 8.09
C ALA A 222 -15.09 -18.16 7.65
N THR A 223 -15.10 -19.24 6.86
CA THR A 223 -13.89 -19.75 6.22
C THR A 223 -13.23 -18.64 5.41
N THR A 224 -11.91 -18.53 5.53
CA THR A 224 -11.16 -17.40 4.97
C THR A 224 -9.99 -17.88 4.12
N LEU A 225 -9.87 -17.33 2.91
CA LEU A 225 -8.71 -17.49 2.05
C LEU A 225 -7.86 -16.22 2.09
N ILE A 226 -6.59 -16.36 2.50
CA ILE A 226 -5.63 -15.25 2.58
C ILE A 226 -4.61 -15.43 1.47
N LEU A 227 -4.52 -14.44 0.58
CA LEU A 227 -3.59 -14.44 -0.54
C LEU A 227 -2.42 -13.50 -0.25
N VAL A 228 -1.22 -14.06 -0.24
CA VAL A 228 0.03 -13.37 0.10
C VAL A 228 1.05 -13.42 -1.03
N THR A 229 2.07 -12.58 -0.94
CA THR A 229 3.12 -12.45 -1.96
C THR A 229 4.06 -13.66 -2.00
N ASN A 230 4.43 -14.19 -0.84
CA ASN A 230 5.38 -15.30 -0.70
C ASN A 230 5.12 -16.12 0.58
N THR A 231 5.84 -17.23 0.72
CA THR A 231 5.67 -18.18 1.84
C THR A 231 6.03 -17.58 3.21
N VAL A 232 6.92 -16.59 3.26
CA VAL A 232 7.33 -15.98 4.53
C VAL A 232 6.28 -15.01 5.04
N ALA A 233 5.69 -14.20 4.16
CA ALA A 233 4.50 -13.42 4.49
C ALA A 233 3.38 -14.35 5.01
N GLY A 234 3.21 -15.51 4.37
CA GLY A 234 2.22 -16.50 4.83
C GLY A 234 2.50 -17.05 6.23
N ARG A 235 3.77 -17.36 6.55
CA ARG A 235 4.16 -17.78 7.91
C ARG A 235 4.00 -16.66 8.95
N GLN A 236 4.21 -15.41 8.57
CA GLN A 236 3.95 -14.26 9.44
C GLN A 236 2.46 -14.12 9.75
N TRP A 237 1.61 -14.21 8.73
CA TRP A 237 0.15 -14.27 8.90
C TRP A 237 -0.25 -15.41 9.83
N LYS A 238 0.26 -16.63 9.62
CA LYS A 238 -0.03 -17.77 10.50
C LYS A 238 0.31 -17.50 11.96
N ARG A 239 1.51 -16.96 12.22
CA ARG A 239 1.96 -16.61 13.58
C ARG A 239 1.05 -15.57 14.23
N GLU A 240 0.71 -14.51 13.51
CA GLU A 240 -0.14 -13.44 14.04
C GLU A 240 -1.57 -13.92 14.31
N LEU A 241 -2.15 -14.74 13.41
CA LEU A 241 -3.48 -15.32 13.62
C LEU A 241 -3.52 -16.18 14.89
N ILE A 242 -2.54 -17.06 15.10
CA ILE A 242 -2.47 -17.89 16.32
C ILE A 242 -2.30 -17.01 17.57
N ALA A 243 -1.55 -15.92 17.48
CA ALA A 243 -1.27 -15.05 18.61
C ALA A 243 -2.42 -14.08 18.97
N ARG A 244 -3.30 -13.77 18.01
CA ARG A 244 -4.29 -12.68 18.13
C ARG A 244 -5.74 -13.13 17.99
N THR A 245 -5.99 -14.40 17.70
CA THR A 245 -7.34 -14.94 17.49
C THR A 245 -7.51 -16.25 18.25
N SER A 246 -8.75 -16.74 18.29
CA SER A 246 -9.10 -18.05 18.84
C SER A 246 -8.64 -19.24 17.98
N LEU A 247 -8.02 -19.01 16.82
CA LEU A 247 -7.62 -20.06 15.89
C LEU A 247 -6.47 -20.91 16.41
N THR A 248 -6.56 -22.21 16.18
CA THR A 248 -5.48 -23.17 16.45
C THR A 248 -4.63 -23.42 15.21
N GLU A 249 -3.44 -24.00 15.41
CA GLU A 249 -2.53 -24.31 14.30
C GLU A 249 -3.13 -25.30 13.28
N GLU A 250 -4.03 -26.19 13.71
CA GLU A 250 -4.68 -27.19 12.86
C GLU A 250 -5.76 -26.60 11.94
N GLU A 251 -6.28 -25.42 12.28
CA GLU A 251 -7.31 -24.73 11.51
C GLU A 251 -6.72 -23.88 10.37
N ILE A 252 -5.40 -23.70 10.36
CA ILE A 252 -4.68 -22.85 9.40
C ILE A 252 -3.83 -23.69 8.44
N GLY A 253 -4.22 -23.73 7.17
CA GLY A 253 -3.53 -24.43 6.09
C GLY A 253 -2.57 -23.53 5.30
N GLU A 254 -1.49 -24.12 4.76
CA GLU A 254 -0.57 -23.45 3.83
C GLU A 254 -0.71 -24.03 2.42
N TYR A 255 -0.99 -23.16 1.45
CA TYR A 255 -1.08 -23.51 0.03
C TYR A 255 0.00 -22.77 -0.78
N SER A 256 1.17 -23.38 -0.84
CA SER A 256 2.37 -22.89 -1.50
C SER A 256 2.89 -23.88 -2.56
N GLY A 257 4.03 -23.58 -3.19
CA GLY A 257 4.68 -24.53 -4.10
C GLY A 257 5.17 -25.80 -3.38
N GLU A 258 5.46 -25.67 -2.09
CA GLU A 258 6.03 -26.73 -1.25
C GLU A 258 4.96 -27.52 -0.48
N ARG A 259 3.88 -26.85 -0.04
CA ARG A 259 2.81 -27.43 0.77
C ARG A 259 1.44 -27.15 0.14
N LYS A 260 0.51 -28.10 0.25
CA LYS A 260 -0.83 -27.98 -0.35
C LYS A 260 -1.88 -28.44 0.64
N GLU A 261 -2.03 -27.68 1.71
CA GLU A 261 -2.96 -27.95 2.78
C GLU A 261 -4.10 -26.95 2.72
N ILE A 262 -5.33 -27.46 2.61
CA ILE A 262 -6.55 -26.66 2.63
C ILE A 262 -7.24 -26.91 3.97
N ARG A 263 -7.55 -25.84 4.70
CA ARG A 263 -8.19 -25.81 6.02
C ARG A 263 -9.22 -24.66 6.06
N PRO A 264 -10.06 -24.55 7.10
CA PRO A 264 -11.05 -23.47 7.22
C PRO A 264 -10.46 -22.06 7.07
N VAL A 265 -9.22 -21.86 7.54
CA VAL A 265 -8.40 -20.70 7.17
C VAL A 265 -7.24 -21.20 6.32
N THR A 266 -7.10 -20.72 5.09
CA THR A 266 -6.01 -21.14 4.20
C THR A 266 -5.21 -19.94 3.72
N ILE A 267 -3.88 -20.02 3.82
CA ILE A 267 -2.95 -19.00 3.38
C ILE A 267 -2.25 -19.48 2.11
N ALA A 268 -2.42 -18.77 1.00
CA ALA A 268 -1.91 -19.15 -0.30
C ALA A 268 -1.04 -18.07 -0.95
N THR A 269 -0.02 -18.47 -1.71
CA THR A 269 0.82 -17.49 -2.43
C THR A 269 0.25 -17.17 -3.82
N TYR A 270 0.37 -15.92 -4.26
CA TYR A 270 -0.09 -15.50 -5.60
C TYR A 270 0.52 -16.34 -6.73
N GLN A 271 1.80 -16.70 -6.61
CA GLN A 271 2.51 -17.47 -7.63
C GLN A 271 1.83 -18.82 -7.91
N VAL A 272 1.37 -19.51 -6.88
CA VAL A 272 0.72 -20.82 -7.04
C VAL A 272 -0.55 -20.70 -7.86
N ILE A 273 -1.34 -19.65 -7.65
CA ILE A 273 -2.58 -19.41 -8.39
C ILE A 273 -2.31 -19.10 -9.87
N THR A 274 -1.21 -18.40 -10.17
CA THR A 274 -0.86 -18.01 -11.54
C THR A 274 -0.15 -19.10 -12.36
N THR A 275 0.26 -20.21 -11.73
CA THR A 275 1.05 -21.25 -12.40
C THR A 275 0.20 -22.04 -13.39
N ARG A 276 0.57 -21.99 -14.68
CA ARG A 276 -0.10 -22.72 -15.78
C ARG A 276 0.54 -24.09 -16.00
N ARG A 277 -0.27 -25.12 -16.27
CA ARG A 277 0.21 -26.41 -16.79
C ARG A 277 -0.75 -26.91 -17.87
N LYS A 278 -0.22 -27.22 -19.07
CA LYS A 278 -1.02 -27.61 -20.26
C LYS A 278 -2.09 -26.58 -20.69
N GLY A 279 -1.85 -25.29 -20.47
CA GLY A 279 -2.76 -24.22 -20.93
C GLY A 279 -3.89 -23.87 -19.97
N GLU A 280 -4.13 -24.67 -18.93
CA GLU A 280 -5.13 -24.41 -17.88
C GLU A 280 -4.47 -23.95 -16.57
N TYR A 281 -5.19 -23.09 -15.83
CA TYR A 281 -4.78 -22.62 -14.51
C TYR A 281 -5.14 -23.69 -13.49
N ARG A 282 -4.13 -24.35 -12.93
CA ARG A 282 -4.26 -25.61 -12.17
C ARG A 282 -4.92 -25.45 -10.79
N HIS A 283 -5.21 -24.22 -10.36
CA HIS A 283 -5.54 -23.90 -8.97
C HIS A 283 -6.80 -23.01 -8.84
N LEU A 284 -7.65 -22.96 -9.87
CA LEU A 284 -9.05 -22.55 -9.70
C LEU A 284 -9.73 -23.40 -8.62
N ASP A 285 -9.35 -24.68 -8.54
CA ASP A 285 -9.77 -25.61 -7.49
C ASP A 285 -9.59 -25.05 -6.07
N LEU A 286 -8.61 -24.18 -5.79
CA LEU A 286 -8.46 -23.60 -4.45
C LEU A 286 -9.62 -22.66 -4.11
N PHE A 287 -10.09 -21.90 -5.08
CA PHE A 287 -11.23 -20.99 -4.92
C PHE A 287 -12.56 -21.74 -4.82
N ASP A 288 -12.62 -22.95 -5.38
CA ASP A 288 -13.77 -23.84 -5.32
C ASP A 288 -13.66 -24.92 -4.23
N ALA A 289 -12.50 -25.04 -3.56
CA ALA A 289 -12.24 -26.12 -2.60
C ALA A 289 -13.05 -25.99 -1.31
N GLN A 290 -13.43 -24.77 -0.96
CA GLN A 290 -14.21 -24.42 0.22
C GLN A 290 -15.16 -23.30 -0.17
N ASP A 291 -16.28 -23.19 0.53
CA ASP A 291 -17.17 -22.05 0.36
C ASP A 291 -16.64 -20.88 1.19
N TRP A 292 -15.63 -20.18 0.66
CA TRP A 292 -14.99 -19.07 1.35
C TRP A 292 -15.97 -17.92 1.61
N GLY A 293 -16.13 -17.50 2.87
CA GLY A 293 -16.93 -16.33 3.23
C GLY A 293 -16.17 -15.02 3.09
N LEU A 294 -14.84 -15.07 3.25
CA LEU A 294 -13.94 -13.92 3.12
C LEU A 294 -12.69 -14.28 2.32
N ILE A 295 -12.29 -13.39 1.41
CA ILE A 295 -10.99 -13.44 0.73
C ILE A 295 -10.19 -12.20 1.10
N VAL A 296 -9.00 -12.40 1.67
CA VAL A 296 -8.06 -11.33 2.03
C VAL A 296 -6.93 -11.32 1.01
N TYR A 297 -6.65 -10.16 0.43
CA TYR A 297 -5.53 -9.92 -0.47
C TYR A 297 -4.50 -9.04 0.24
N ASP A 298 -3.31 -9.56 0.51
CA ASP A 298 -2.24 -8.81 1.15
C ASP A 298 -1.24 -8.25 0.12
N GLU A 299 -0.80 -7.01 0.33
CA GLU A 299 -0.02 -6.23 -0.62
C GLU A 299 -0.61 -6.22 -2.03
N VAL A 300 -1.86 -5.76 -2.09
CA VAL A 300 -2.68 -5.65 -3.30
C VAL A 300 -1.96 -5.00 -4.50
N HIS A 301 -1.05 -4.05 -4.27
CA HIS A 301 -0.26 -3.41 -5.33
C HIS A 301 0.65 -4.40 -6.09
N LEU A 302 0.96 -5.57 -5.53
CA LEU A 302 1.76 -6.63 -6.15
C LEU A 302 0.90 -7.68 -6.90
N LEU A 303 -0.42 -7.47 -6.99
CA LEU A 303 -1.31 -8.43 -7.64
C LEU A 303 -0.93 -8.67 -9.11
N PRO A 304 -0.66 -9.93 -9.49
CA PRO A 304 -0.35 -10.24 -10.88
C PRO A 304 -1.54 -10.02 -11.83
N ALA A 305 -1.27 -9.46 -13.01
CA ALA A 305 -2.28 -9.25 -14.06
C ALA A 305 -3.18 -10.48 -14.38
N PRO A 306 -2.69 -11.74 -14.34
CA PRO A 306 -3.54 -12.92 -14.57
C PRO A 306 -4.60 -13.17 -13.49
N ILE A 307 -4.36 -12.78 -12.23
CA ILE A 307 -5.32 -12.98 -11.14
C ILE A 307 -6.62 -12.23 -11.43
N PHE A 308 -6.54 -11.02 -11.99
CA PHE A 308 -7.72 -10.22 -12.36
C PHE A 308 -8.67 -10.97 -13.31
N ARG A 309 -8.16 -11.84 -14.18
CA ARG A 309 -8.98 -12.60 -15.14
C ARG A 309 -9.63 -13.85 -14.54
N LEU A 310 -9.08 -14.38 -13.44
CA LEU A 310 -9.52 -15.63 -12.81
C LEU A 310 -10.66 -15.44 -11.79
N THR A 311 -11.14 -14.21 -11.61
CA THR A 311 -11.91 -13.81 -10.43
C THR A 311 -13.39 -13.59 -10.69
N ALA A 312 -13.86 -13.89 -11.91
CA ALA A 312 -15.25 -13.71 -12.31
C ALA A 312 -16.23 -14.42 -11.33
N ASP A 313 -15.88 -15.65 -10.91
CA ASP A 313 -16.65 -16.45 -9.95
C ASP A 313 -16.47 -16.05 -8.48
N LEU A 314 -15.42 -15.29 -8.15
CA LEU A 314 -15.12 -14.84 -6.79
C LEU A 314 -15.89 -13.58 -6.37
N GLN A 315 -16.62 -12.97 -7.31
CA GLN A 315 -17.25 -11.67 -7.14
C GLN A 315 -18.40 -11.66 -6.13
N SER A 316 -18.99 -12.83 -5.86
CA SER A 316 -20.07 -13.00 -4.89
C SER A 316 -19.60 -13.07 -3.44
N ARG A 317 -18.29 -13.18 -3.16
CA ARG A 317 -17.73 -13.31 -1.80
C ARG A 317 -17.25 -11.98 -1.25
N ARG A 318 -17.15 -11.81 0.07
CA ARG A 318 -16.54 -10.59 0.64
C ARG A 318 -15.04 -10.56 0.35
N ARG A 319 -14.50 -9.41 -0.07
CA ARG A 319 -13.10 -9.24 -0.46
C ARG A 319 -12.45 -8.06 0.24
N LEU A 320 -11.46 -8.34 1.07
CA LEU A 320 -10.65 -7.32 1.73
C LEU A 320 -9.29 -7.21 1.03
N GLY A 321 -8.96 -6.02 0.56
CA GLY A 321 -7.61 -5.69 0.11
C GLY A 321 -6.84 -4.95 1.18
N LEU A 322 -5.65 -5.39 1.52
CA LEU A 322 -4.75 -4.72 2.46
C LEU A 322 -3.52 -4.22 1.72
N THR A 323 -3.23 -2.93 1.82
CA THR A 323 -2.02 -2.39 1.19
C THR A 323 -1.52 -1.12 1.85
N ALA A 324 -0.23 -0.83 1.69
CA ALA A 324 0.34 0.45 2.13
C ALA A 324 0.27 1.53 1.05
N THR A 325 0.02 1.16 -0.20
CA THR A 325 -0.13 2.10 -1.32
C THR A 325 -1.10 1.52 -2.33
N LEU A 326 -1.98 2.36 -2.87
CA LEU A 326 -2.82 2.01 -4.01
C LEU A 326 -2.13 2.31 -5.34
N VAL A 327 -1.10 3.15 -5.34
CA VAL A 327 -0.44 3.54 -6.57
C VAL A 327 0.30 2.35 -7.16
N ARG A 328 0.15 2.09 -8.47
CA ARG A 328 0.85 1.00 -9.17
C ARG A 328 1.77 1.55 -10.25
N GLU A 329 2.91 0.89 -10.40
CA GLU A 329 3.93 1.29 -11.39
C GLU A 329 3.49 1.10 -12.84
N ASP A 330 2.59 0.14 -13.07
CA ASP A 330 1.98 -0.10 -14.37
C ASP A 330 0.74 0.78 -14.62
N GLY A 331 0.34 1.62 -13.66
CA GLY A 331 -0.82 2.50 -13.74
C GLY A 331 -2.17 1.77 -13.77
N ARG A 332 -2.22 0.50 -13.34
CA ARG A 332 -3.41 -0.36 -13.43
C ARG A 332 -4.16 -0.48 -12.11
N GLU A 333 -4.30 0.62 -11.41
CA GLU A 333 -4.96 0.73 -10.10
C GLU A 333 -6.46 0.48 -10.23
N ASP A 334 -7.07 0.94 -11.33
CA ASP A 334 -8.46 0.66 -11.68
C ASP A 334 -8.79 -0.83 -11.67
N ASP A 335 -7.85 -1.70 -12.06
CA ASP A 335 -8.06 -3.14 -12.06
C ASP A 335 -8.16 -3.71 -10.63
N VAL A 336 -7.49 -3.09 -9.64
CA VAL A 336 -7.61 -3.45 -8.22
C VAL A 336 -9.00 -3.17 -7.71
N PHE A 337 -9.50 -1.95 -7.93
CA PHE A 337 -10.85 -1.58 -7.52
C PHE A 337 -11.91 -2.43 -8.20
N SER A 338 -11.62 -2.84 -9.42
CA SER A 338 -12.47 -3.73 -10.18
C SER A 338 -12.57 -5.14 -9.62
N LEU A 339 -11.51 -5.61 -8.98
CA LEU A 339 -11.40 -6.96 -8.44
C LEU A 339 -11.93 -7.00 -7.01
N ILE A 340 -11.34 -6.18 -6.15
CA ILE A 340 -11.55 -6.22 -4.71
C ILE A 340 -12.74 -5.34 -4.32
N GLY A 341 -12.93 -4.23 -5.02
CA GLY A 341 -13.88 -3.20 -4.65
C GLY A 341 -13.16 -1.90 -4.28
N PRO A 342 -13.92 -0.84 -3.98
CA PRO A 342 -13.38 0.50 -3.85
C PRO A 342 -12.50 0.67 -2.61
N LYS A 343 -11.78 1.79 -2.54
CA LYS A 343 -11.09 2.20 -1.30
C LYS A 343 -12.15 2.41 -0.20
N ARG A 344 -12.02 1.69 0.91
CA ARG A 344 -12.93 1.75 2.06
C ARG A 344 -12.35 2.55 3.22
N TYR A 345 -11.03 2.57 3.33
CA TYR A 345 -10.34 3.28 4.37
C TYR A 345 -8.95 3.68 3.89
N ASP A 346 -8.49 4.84 4.31
CA ASP A 346 -7.18 5.38 4.00
C ASP A 346 -6.70 6.22 5.18
N ALA A 347 -5.64 5.77 5.84
CA ALA A 347 -4.98 6.56 6.88
C ALA A 347 -3.62 7.04 6.38
N PRO A 348 -3.44 8.36 6.20
CA PRO A 348 -2.14 8.95 5.91
C PRO A 348 -1.12 8.60 6.99
N TRP A 349 0.14 8.43 6.58
CA TRP A 349 1.26 8.14 7.48
C TRP A 349 1.35 9.14 8.64
N ARG A 350 1.29 10.44 8.33
CA ARG A 350 1.39 11.53 9.31
C ARG A 350 0.31 11.49 10.40
N ASP A 351 -0.89 11.02 10.08
CA ASP A 351 -1.97 10.95 11.08
C ASP A 351 -1.69 9.86 12.11
N ILE A 352 -1.19 8.71 11.65
CA ILE A 352 -0.83 7.59 12.51
C ILE A 352 0.45 7.92 13.31
N GLU A 353 1.38 8.65 12.69
CA GLU A 353 2.57 9.19 13.35
C GLU A 353 2.21 10.20 14.45
N ALA A 354 1.34 11.17 14.17
CA ALA A 354 0.89 12.17 15.13
C ALA A 354 0.16 11.55 16.34
N GLN A 355 -0.46 10.38 16.15
CA GLN A 355 -1.07 9.59 17.22
C GLN A 355 -0.05 8.74 18.02
N GLY A 356 1.25 8.79 17.66
CA GLY A 356 2.34 8.08 18.34
C GLY A 356 2.40 6.59 18.02
N TYR A 357 1.66 6.13 17.01
CA TYR A 357 1.57 4.72 16.65
C TYR A 357 2.64 4.24 15.68
N ILE A 358 3.22 5.19 14.95
CA ILE A 358 4.36 5.04 14.04
C ILE A 358 5.34 6.15 14.40
N ALA A 359 6.65 5.89 14.33
CA ALA A 359 7.63 6.91 14.66
C ALA A 359 8.04 7.75 13.44
N PRO A 360 8.43 9.02 13.68
CA PRO A 360 9.17 9.80 12.70
C PRO A 360 10.44 9.07 12.29
N ALA A 361 10.59 8.85 10.99
CA ALA A 361 11.85 8.47 10.39
C ALA A 361 12.47 9.71 9.75
N GLU A 362 13.67 10.08 10.16
CA GLU A 362 14.43 11.16 9.55
C GLU A 362 15.16 10.63 8.31
N CYS A 363 14.81 11.12 7.11
CA CYS A 363 15.50 10.75 5.88
C CYS A 363 16.62 11.76 5.59
N ILE A 364 17.85 11.28 5.51
CA ILE A 364 19.06 12.10 5.32
C ILE A 364 19.79 11.63 4.05
N GLU A 365 19.85 12.49 3.03
CA GLU A 365 20.70 12.29 1.86
C GLU A 365 22.08 12.88 2.12
N VAL A 366 23.10 12.03 2.10
CA VAL A 366 24.50 12.43 2.26
C VAL A 366 25.16 12.47 0.90
N ARG A 367 25.50 13.68 0.43
CA ARG A 367 26.16 13.88 -0.86
C ARG A 367 27.66 13.74 -0.76
N VAL A 368 28.21 12.84 -1.58
CA VAL A 368 29.64 12.54 -1.65
C VAL A 368 30.17 12.98 -2.99
N SER A 369 31.25 13.75 -2.99
CA SER A 369 31.99 14.06 -4.21
C SER A 369 32.89 12.88 -4.56
N LEU A 370 32.84 12.44 -5.82
CA LEU A 370 33.82 11.49 -6.35
C LEU A 370 35.21 12.12 -6.37
N ASP A 371 36.24 11.32 -6.18
CA ASP A 371 37.61 11.77 -6.43
C ASP A 371 37.88 11.91 -7.94
N ASP A 372 39.02 12.49 -8.30
CA ASP A 372 39.35 12.77 -9.70
C ASP A 372 39.46 11.49 -10.56
N GLU A 373 39.90 10.37 -9.99
CA GLU A 373 40.06 9.10 -10.69
C GLU A 373 38.70 8.43 -10.94
N GLU A 374 37.85 8.39 -9.92
CA GLU A 374 36.47 7.91 -10.00
C GLU A 374 35.64 8.77 -10.95
N ARG A 375 35.81 10.09 -10.91
CA ARG A 375 35.12 11.03 -11.80
C ARG A 375 35.54 10.82 -13.26
N MET A 376 36.82 10.58 -13.52
CA MET A 376 37.30 10.26 -14.87
C MET A 376 36.73 8.92 -15.34
N THR A 377 36.79 7.89 -14.49
CA THR A 377 36.24 6.56 -14.78
C THR A 377 34.75 6.64 -15.12
N TYR A 378 33.99 7.40 -14.34
CA TYR A 378 32.58 7.65 -14.60
C TYR A 378 32.33 8.39 -15.91
N ALA A 379 33.14 9.42 -16.22
CA ALA A 379 32.96 10.26 -17.41
C ALA A 379 33.17 9.48 -18.72
N VAL A 380 34.14 8.55 -18.74
CA VAL A 380 34.43 7.72 -19.93
C VAL A 380 33.61 6.44 -20.00
N ALA A 381 32.89 6.09 -18.95
CA ALA A 381 32.07 4.88 -18.91
C ALA A 381 30.88 4.93 -19.86
N GLU A 382 30.50 3.76 -20.35
CA GLU A 382 29.29 3.57 -21.15
C GLU A 382 28.04 3.91 -20.32
N PRO A 383 26.97 4.44 -20.93
CA PRO A 383 25.77 4.88 -20.23
C PRO A 383 25.16 3.84 -19.26
N GLU A 384 25.23 2.55 -19.63
CA GLU A 384 24.70 1.43 -18.86
C GLU A 384 25.51 1.13 -17.58
N GLU A 385 26.80 1.45 -17.58
CA GLU A 385 27.71 1.17 -16.46
C GLU A 385 27.85 2.35 -15.50
N ARG A 386 27.60 3.58 -15.97
CA ARG A 386 27.71 4.82 -15.20
C ARG A 386 27.02 4.73 -13.85
N TYR A 387 25.79 4.22 -13.80
CA TYR A 387 25.08 4.12 -12.53
C TYR A 387 25.79 3.20 -11.54
N ARG A 388 26.24 2.03 -11.98
CA ARG A 388 26.97 1.10 -11.12
C ARG A 388 28.22 1.76 -10.56
N ILE A 389 29.04 2.37 -11.43
CA ILE A 389 30.28 3.06 -11.04
C ILE A 389 30.00 4.13 -9.98
N ALA A 390 29.00 4.98 -10.21
CA ALA A 390 28.62 6.02 -9.24
C ALA A 390 28.10 5.43 -7.92
N ALA A 391 27.27 4.40 -7.98
CA ALA A 391 26.65 3.77 -6.82
C ALA A 391 27.66 3.00 -5.95
N THR A 392 28.72 2.45 -6.56
CA THR A 392 29.78 1.66 -5.92
C THR A 392 31.09 2.42 -5.71
N ALA A 393 31.08 3.76 -5.81
CA ALA A 393 32.26 4.58 -5.61
C ALA A 393 32.89 4.35 -4.21
N GLN A 394 34.21 4.19 -4.19
CA GLN A 394 35.02 4.02 -2.98
C GLN A 394 35.00 5.27 -2.10
N SER A 395 34.85 6.46 -2.69
CA SER A 395 34.66 7.70 -1.94
C SER A 395 33.48 7.66 -0.96
N LYS A 396 32.50 6.78 -1.16
CA LYS A 396 31.39 6.58 -0.22
C LYS A 396 31.79 5.88 1.08
N LEU A 397 32.80 5.00 1.06
CA LEU A 397 33.13 4.15 2.21
C LEU A 397 33.52 4.94 3.48
N PRO A 398 34.38 5.98 3.43
CA PRO A 398 34.67 6.81 4.59
C PRO A 398 33.43 7.54 5.14
N VAL A 399 32.48 7.89 4.27
CA VAL A 399 31.23 8.56 4.63
C VAL A 399 30.30 7.59 5.35
N ILE A 400 30.17 6.37 4.82
CA ILE A 400 29.38 5.29 5.43
C ILE A 400 29.90 5.00 6.84
N ARG A 401 31.22 4.89 7.04
CA ARG A 401 31.81 4.74 8.38
C ARG A 401 31.42 5.88 9.32
N ARG A 402 31.58 7.14 8.90
CA ARG A 402 31.20 8.31 9.71
C ARG A 402 29.74 8.31 10.12
N VAL A 403 28.84 7.92 9.21
CA VAL A 403 27.41 7.77 9.51
C VAL A 403 27.20 6.68 10.58
N LEU A 404 27.84 5.53 10.45
CA LEU A 404 27.72 4.43 11.43
C LEU A 404 28.33 4.77 12.80
N ASP A 405 29.41 5.55 12.82
CA ASP A 405 30.10 6.01 14.03
C ASP A 405 29.28 7.04 14.82
N ARG A 406 28.35 7.75 14.16
CA ARG A 406 27.38 8.66 14.81
C ARG A 406 26.36 7.90 15.66
N HIS A 407 26.21 6.60 15.42
CA HIS A 407 25.24 5.73 16.09
C HIS A 407 25.93 4.48 16.69
N PRO A 408 26.91 4.63 17.61
CA PRO A 408 27.77 3.52 18.05
C PRO A 408 27.01 2.44 18.82
N ASP A 409 25.94 2.80 19.53
CA ASP A 409 25.15 1.91 20.38
C ASP A 409 23.85 1.42 19.75
N GLU A 410 23.64 1.73 18.49
CA GLU A 410 22.43 1.35 17.77
C GLU A 410 22.67 0.18 16.83
N GLN A 411 21.60 -0.57 16.55
CA GLN A 411 21.57 -1.59 15.51
C GLN A 411 21.48 -0.89 14.16
N LYS A 412 22.46 -1.16 13.30
CA LYS A 412 22.72 -0.51 12.01
C LYS A 412 22.60 -1.50 10.87
N LEU A 413 21.76 -1.21 9.90
CA LEU A 413 21.60 -2.01 8.70
C LEU A 413 22.18 -1.28 7.48
N VAL A 414 23.17 -1.87 6.82
CA VAL A 414 23.77 -1.33 5.59
C VAL A 414 23.21 -2.08 4.38
N ILE A 415 22.58 -1.37 3.46
CA ILE A 415 21.82 -1.96 2.35
C ILE A 415 22.47 -1.58 1.03
N GLY A 416 22.73 -2.58 0.18
CA GLY A 416 23.24 -2.37 -1.17
C GLY A 416 22.68 -3.35 -2.20
N ALA A 417 22.83 -2.99 -3.48
CA ALA A 417 22.33 -3.76 -4.61
C ALA A 417 23.38 -4.68 -5.25
N TYR A 418 24.66 -4.33 -5.15
CA TYR A 418 25.77 -4.98 -5.85
C TYR A 418 26.59 -5.88 -4.91
N LEU A 419 26.75 -7.16 -5.25
CA LEU A 419 27.33 -8.16 -4.33
C LEU A 419 28.81 -7.89 -3.99
N ASP A 420 29.59 -7.50 -4.99
CA ASP A 420 30.98 -7.05 -4.85
C ASP A 420 31.10 -5.90 -3.86
N GLN A 421 30.24 -4.89 -3.99
CA GLN A 421 30.20 -3.76 -3.04
C GLN A 421 29.86 -4.23 -1.61
N LEU A 422 28.95 -5.20 -1.44
CA LEU A 422 28.57 -5.69 -0.12
C LEU A 422 29.70 -6.48 0.56
N GLU A 423 30.48 -7.25 -0.21
CA GLU A 423 31.64 -7.98 0.29
C GLU A 423 32.76 -7.01 0.73
N GLU A 424 33.00 -5.96 -0.05
CA GLU A 424 33.92 -4.88 0.30
C GLU A 424 33.45 -4.15 1.58
N LEU A 425 32.18 -3.78 1.66
CA LEU A 425 31.59 -3.14 2.84
C LEU A 425 31.64 -4.04 4.07
N GLY A 426 31.31 -5.33 3.93
CA GLY A 426 31.38 -6.29 5.04
C GLY A 426 32.80 -6.39 5.62
N THR A 427 33.80 -6.47 4.75
CA THR A 427 35.22 -6.48 5.16
C THR A 427 35.62 -5.16 5.80
N ALA A 428 35.28 -4.04 5.18
CA ALA A 428 35.68 -2.71 5.62
C ALA A 428 34.99 -2.26 6.92
N LEU A 429 33.80 -2.79 7.22
CA LEU A 429 33.00 -2.46 8.40
C LEU A 429 33.08 -3.53 9.50
N ASP A 430 33.84 -4.61 9.27
CA ASP A 430 33.89 -5.80 10.14
C ASP A 430 32.48 -6.32 10.49
N ALA A 431 31.65 -6.46 9.45
CA ALA A 431 30.23 -6.75 9.57
C ALA A 431 29.82 -7.97 8.73
N PRO A 432 28.97 -8.87 9.26
CA PRO A 432 28.46 -10.00 8.49
C PRO A 432 27.63 -9.54 7.27
N VAL A 433 27.75 -10.29 6.17
CA VAL A 433 27.06 -10.02 4.91
C VAL A 433 25.99 -11.08 4.64
N ILE A 434 24.76 -10.64 4.37
CA ILE A 434 23.65 -11.49 3.95
C ILE A 434 23.34 -11.21 2.48
N GLN A 435 23.46 -12.25 1.66
CA GLN A 435 23.20 -12.20 0.23
C GLN A 435 22.31 -13.36 -0.24
N GLY A 436 22.05 -13.42 -1.55
CA GLY A 436 21.15 -14.44 -2.13
C GLY A 436 21.62 -15.88 -1.92
N SER A 437 22.94 -16.09 -1.86
CA SER A 437 23.56 -17.39 -1.58
C SER A 437 23.56 -17.78 -0.10
N THR A 438 23.24 -16.84 0.82
CA THR A 438 23.15 -17.14 2.26
C THR A 438 21.98 -18.09 2.53
N THR A 439 22.25 -19.22 3.17
CA THR A 439 21.21 -20.22 3.50
C THR A 439 20.18 -19.65 4.47
N ASN A 440 18.94 -20.15 4.44
CA ASN A 440 17.89 -19.69 5.36
C ASN A 440 18.28 -19.86 6.83
N ARG A 441 18.94 -20.98 7.18
CA ARG A 441 19.42 -21.25 8.54
C ARG A 441 20.46 -20.24 9.01
N GLU A 442 21.44 -19.92 8.17
CA GLU A 442 22.47 -18.93 8.54
C GLU A 442 21.88 -17.53 8.62
N ARG A 443 20.93 -17.21 7.72
CA ARG A 443 20.22 -15.94 7.73
C ARG A 443 19.41 -15.74 9.01
N GLU A 444 18.65 -16.76 9.44
CA GLU A 444 17.89 -16.72 10.71
C GLU A 444 18.82 -16.51 11.90
N LYS A 445 19.93 -17.25 11.98
CA LYS A 445 20.95 -17.08 13.03
C LYS A 445 21.50 -15.66 13.10
N LEU A 446 21.89 -15.08 11.95
CA LEU A 446 22.42 -13.71 11.89
C LEU A 446 21.36 -12.67 12.28
N PHE A 447 20.11 -12.85 11.86
CA PHE A 447 19.02 -11.97 12.27
C PHE A 447 18.69 -12.08 13.75
N ASP A 448 18.73 -13.28 14.35
CA ASP A 448 18.52 -13.45 15.78
C ASP A 448 19.63 -12.82 16.61
N ALA A 449 20.90 -13.02 16.22
CA ALA A 449 22.05 -12.36 16.85
C ALA A 449 21.99 -10.83 16.69
N PHE A 450 21.54 -10.34 15.54
CA PHE A 450 21.29 -8.91 15.35
C PHE A 450 20.18 -8.43 16.27
N ARG A 451 19.00 -9.08 16.33
CA ARG A 451 17.88 -8.70 17.23
C ARG A 451 18.29 -8.68 18.70
N ALA A 452 19.09 -9.67 19.13
CA ALA A 452 19.63 -9.76 20.48
C ALA A 452 20.67 -8.67 20.81
N GLY A 453 21.18 -7.95 19.80
CA GLY A 453 22.19 -6.91 19.95
C GLY A 453 23.62 -7.42 20.04
N GLU A 454 23.84 -8.72 19.80
CA GLU A 454 25.19 -9.32 19.72
C GLU A 454 25.95 -8.80 18.50
N ILE A 455 25.22 -8.59 17.39
CA ILE A 455 25.72 -7.95 16.18
C ILE A 455 25.07 -6.57 16.08
N LYS A 456 25.90 -5.52 16.09
CA LYS A 456 25.41 -4.13 15.94
C LYS A 456 25.31 -3.67 14.49
N THR A 457 26.06 -4.25 13.57
CA THR A 457 26.08 -3.83 12.16
C THR A 457 25.89 -5.04 11.25
N LEU A 458 24.97 -4.95 10.30
CA LEU A 458 24.69 -6.01 9.34
C LEU A 458 24.63 -5.44 7.92
N VAL A 459 25.29 -6.11 6.97
CA VAL A 459 25.29 -5.73 5.56
C VAL A 459 24.36 -6.65 4.80
N VAL A 460 23.39 -6.12 4.04
CA VAL A 460 22.34 -6.91 3.38
C VAL A 460 22.15 -6.54 1.92
N SER A 461 21.93 -7.55 1.08
CA SER A 461 21.66 -7.38 -0.34
C SER A 461 20.17 -7.16 -0.65
N LYS A 462 19.88 -6.44 -1.75
CA LYS A 462 18.50 -6.25 -2.24
C LYS A 462 17.74 -7.57 -2.44
N VAL A 463 18.40 -8.65 -2.86
CA VAL A 463 17.76 -9.94 -3.14
C VAL A 463 17.37 -10.69 -1.86
N ALA A 464 18.06 -10.45 -0.74
CA ALA A 464 17.67 -10.98 0.56
C ALA A 464 16.41 -10.29 1.15
N ASN A 465 16.03 -9.12 0.62
CA ASN A 465 14.96 -8.26 1.18
C ASN A 465 13.54 -8.61 0.75
N PHE A 466 13.32 -9.33 -0.35
CA PHE A 466 11.96 -9.54 -0.88
C PHE A 466 11.13 -10.55 -0.07
N SER A 467 11.79 -11.37 0.75
CA SER A 467 11.18 -12.57 1.29
C SER A 467 11.23 -12.65 2.81
N ILE A 468 11.84 -11.73 3.56
CA ILE A 468 12.08 -11.96 5.00
C ILE A 468 11.92 -10.68 5.83
N ASP A 469 11.36 -10.87 7.02
CA ASP A 469 11.22 -9.91 8.12
C ASP A 469 12.62 -9.41 8.56
N LEU A 470 13.06 -8.30 7.95
CA LEU A 470 14.30 -7.63 8.35
C LEU A 470 14.19 -7.26 9.83
N PRO A 471 15.24 -7.50 10.62
CA PRO A 471 15.19 -7.14 12.02
C PRO A 471 15.05 -5.63 12.18
N GLU A 472 14.35 -5.21 13.22
CA GLU A 472 14.17 -3.80 13.57
C GLU A 472 15.55 -3.15 13.77
N ALA A 473 15.80 -2.07 13.05
CA ALA A 473 17.01 -1.28 13.15
C ALA A 473 16.63 0.17 13.46
N ALA A 474 17.44 0.83 14.30
CA ALA A 474 17.27 2.26 14.54
C ALA A 474 17.90 3.08 13.40
N VAL A 475 18.91 2.52 12.74
CA VAL A 475 19.64 3.18 11.65
C VAL A 475 19.69 2.28 10.43
N ALA A 476 19.25 2.78 9.29
CA ALA A 476 19.44 2.14 7.99
C ALA A 476 20.27 3.04 7.06
N VAL A 477 21.31 2.48 6.46
CA VAL A 477 22.21 3.19 5.52
C VAL A 477 22.13 2.51 4.17
N GLN A 478 21.52 3.18 3.20
CA GLN A 478 21.49 2.73 1.82
C GLN A 478 22.69 3.29 1.05
N VAL A 479 23.50 2.39 0.51
CA VAL A 479 24.74 2.71 -0.21
C VAL A 479 24.57 2.64 -1.73
N SER A 480 23.68 1.74 -2.19
CA SER A 480 23.29 1.58 -3.59
C SER A 480 21.88 1.00 -3.69
N GLY A 481 21.16 1.33 -4.76
CA GLY A 481 19.80 0.84 -5.04
C GLY A 481 19.74 0.27 -6.46
N THR A 482 18.64 -0.41 -6.81
CA THR A 482 18.32 -0.66 -8.23
C THR A 482 16.93 -0.16 -8.52
N PHE A 483 16.79 0.57 -9.62
CA PHE A 483 15.57 1.19 -10.11
C PHE A 483 14.56 0.12 -10.48
N GLY A 484 13.67 -0.16 -9.54
CA GLY A 484 12.58 -1.09 -9.72
C GLY A 484 11.33 -0.49 -9.11
N SER A 485 11.36 -0.13 -7.83
CA SER A 485 10.19 0.42 -7.15
C SER A 485 10.47 1.39 -6.01
N ARG A 486 10.07 2.66 -6.20
CA ARG A 486 10.19 3.75 -5.20
C ARG A 486 9.27 3.48 -4.00
N GLN A 487 8.11 2.89 -4.27
CA GLN A 487 7.13 2.52 -3.26
C GLN A 487 7.61 1.37 -2.40
N GLU A 488 8.23 0.38 -3.01
CA GLU A 488 8.81 -0.73 -2.27
C GLU A 488 9.92 -0.24 -1.34
N GLU A 489 10.73 0.74 -1.77
CA GLU A 489 11.78 1.35 -0.96
C GLU A 489 11.25 2.07 0.29
N ALA A 490 10.20 2.88 0.18
CA ALA A 490 9.58 3.53 1.34
C ALA A 490 8.81 2.56 2.26
N GLN A 491 8.16 1.53 1.70
CA GLN A 491 7.53 0.49 2.50
C GLN A 491 8.56 -0.35 3.26
N ARG A 492 9.70 -0.66 2.62
CA ARG A 492 10.84 -1.31 3.28
C ARG A 492 11.36 -0.44 4.41
N LEU A 493 11.47 0.87 4.18
CA LEU A 493 11.87 1.83 5.19
C LEU A 493 11.01 1.73 6.46
N GLY A 494 9.68 1.83 6.30
CA GLY A 494 8.74 1.75 7.41
C GLY A 494 8.62 0.38 8.08
N ARG A 495 9.19 -0.69 7.48
CA ARG A 495 9.29 -2.02 8.10
C ARG A 495 10.57 -2.21 8.90
N VAL A 496 11.68 -1.68 8.40
CA VAL A 496 13.01 -1.79 9.03
C VAL A 496 13.13 -0.82 10.20
N LEU A 497 12.66 0.40 10.01
CA LEU A 497 12.77 1.46 10.99
C LEU A 497 11.64 1.36 12.00
N ARG A 498 11.99 1.12 13.26
CA ARG A 498 11.08 1.25 14.39
C ARG A 498 11.70 2.10 15.48
N PRO A 499 10.88 2.90 16.20
CA PRO A 499 11.35 3.60 17.36
C PRO A 499 11.85 2.60 18.40
N LYS A 500 12.93 2.95 19.08
CA LYS A 500 13.33 2.22 20.27
C LYS A 500 12.35 2.56 21.41
N ALA A 501 12.19 1.63 22.34
CA ALA A 501 11.31 1.80 23.52
C ALA A 501 11.68 3.02 24.39
N ASP A 502 12.87 3.60 24.17
CA ASP A 502 13.37 4.81 24.81
C ASP A 502 12.97 6.12 24.10
N GLY A 503 12.21 6.05 23.00
CA GLY A 503 11.70 7.22 22.28
C GLY A 503 12.66 7.83 21.25
N ARG A 504 13.82 7.21 20.99
CA ARG A 504 14.74 7.67 19.94
C ARG A 504 14.14 7.50 18.55
N GLN A 505 14.33 8.52 17.71
CA GLN A 505 13.90 8.55 16.31
C GLN A 505 14.71 7.55 15.47
N ALA A 506 14.09 7.05 14.40
CA ALA A 506 14.77 6.17 13.46
C ALA A 506 15.41 7.00 12.34
N HIS A 507 16.63 6.64 11.93
CA HIS A 507 17.38 7.39 10.92
C HIS A 507 17.57 6.58 9.64
N PHE A 508 17.24 7.18 8.51
CA PHE A 508 17.52 6.65 7.19
C PHE A 508 18.53 7.49 6.44
N TYR A 509 19.72 6.94 6.23
CA TYR A 509 20.75 7.57 5.44
C TYR A 509 20.77 7.01 4.02
N THR A 510 20.85 7.89 3.02
CA THR A 510 21.22 7.51 1.66
C THR A 510 22.53 8.17 1.31
N VAL A 511 23.55 7.40 0.94
CA VAL A 511 24.85 7.95 0.51
C VAL A 511 24.88 8.04 -1.01
N VAL A 512 24.96 9.26 -1.56
CA VAL A 512 24.74 9.56 -2.98
C VAL A 512 25.96 10.24 -3.60
N SER A 513 26.40 9.75 -4.76
CA SER A 513 27.50 10.37 -5.51
C SER A 513 27.03 11.61 -6.28
N ARG A 514 27.59 12.78 -5.96
CA ARG A 514 27.29 14.08 -6.58
C ARG A 514 27.68 14.10 -8.06
N ASP A 515 26.97 14.88 -8.86
CA ASP A 515 27.23 15.08 -10.30
C ASP A 515 27.20 13.77 -11.11
N THR A 516 26.39 12.80 -10.68
CA THR A 516 26.22 11.51 -11.38
C THR A 516 24.74 11.15 -11.51
N LEU A 517 24.45 10.12 -12.32
CA LEU A 517 23.14 9.47 -12.38
C LEU A 517 22.59 9.10 -11.00
N ASP A 518 23.44 8.76 -10.03
CA ASP A 518 23.02 8.45 -8.66
C ASP A 518 22.26 9.62 -8.01
N SER A 519 22.69 10.87 -8.27
CA SER A 519 22.03 12.08 -7.79
C SER A 519 20.68 12.37 -8.48
N GLU A 520 20.58 12.11 -9.78
CA GLU A 520 19.30 12.24 -10.52
C GLU A 520 18.26 11.28 -9.94
N TYR A 521 18.69 10.05 -9.68
CA TYR A 521 17.87 9.02 -9.09
C TYR A 521 17.48 9.31 -7.64
N ALA A 522 18.40 9.86 -6.85
CA ALA A 522 18.10 10.32 -5.50
C ALA A 522 17.03 11.42 -5.51
N ALA A 523 17.04 12.35 -6.47
CA ALA A 523 16.00 13.38 -6.62
C ALA A 523 14.60 12.81 -6.93
N HIS A 524 14.51 11.65 -7.61
CA HIS A 524 13.23 10.95 -7.78
C HIS A 524 12.74 10.33 -6.46
N ARG A 525 13.65 9.77 -5.65
CA ARG A 525 13.33 9.23 -4.32
C ARG A 525 12.91 10.34 -3.35
N GLN A 526 13.64 11.45 -3.33
CA GLN A 526 13.31 12.63 -2.51
C GLN A 526 11.86 13.06 -2.76
N ARG A 527 11.48 13.25 -4.03
CA ARG A 527 10.11 13.64 -4.39
C ARG A 527 9.08 12.65 -3.86
N PHE A 528 9.33 11.36 -4.02
CA PHE A 528 8.42 10.33 -3.54
C PHE A 528 8.29 10.32 -2.01
N LEU A 529 9.40 10.35 -1.27
CA LEU A 529 9.37 10.39 0.19
C LEU A 529 8.68 11.66 0.73
N ALA A 530 8.94 12.81 0.10
CA ALA A 530 8.27 14.07 0.43
C ALA A 530 6.76 14.02 0.12
N GLU A 531 6.34 13.41 -0.99
CA GLU A 531 4.93 13.19 -1.33
C GLU A 531 4.19 12.31 -0.30
N GLN A 532 4.91 11.39 0.35
CA GLN A 532 4.40 10.55 1.44
C GLN A 532 4.49 11.24 2.82
N GLY A 533 5.09 12.42 2.91
CA GLY A 533 5.17 13.24 4.13
C GLY A 533 6.38 12.98 5.03
N TYR A 534 7.40 12.24 4.57
CA TYR A 534 8.65 12.04 5.30
C TYR A 534 9.48 13.34 5.33
N ALA A 535 10.05 13.67 6.50
CA ALA A 535 11.06 14.72 6.60
C ALA A 535 12.31 14.29 5.84
N TYR A 536 12.80 15.17 4.95
CA TYR A 536 13.93 14.88 4.08
C TYR A 536 14.96 16.00 4.11
N THR A 537 16.17 15.67 4.54
CA THR A 537 17.30 16.60 4.67
C THR A 537 18.43 16.19 3.73
N ILE A 538 19.03 17.15 3.02
CA ILE A 538 20.22 16.91 2.21
C ILE A 538 21.40 17.55 2.92
N VAL A 539 22.46 16.77 3.16
CA VAL A 539 23.70 17.22 3.80
C VAL A 539 24.90 16.91 2.91
N ASP A 540 25.92 17.77 2.96
CA ASP A 540 27.21 17.43 2.36
C ASP A 540 27.96 16.45 3.26
N ALA A 541 28.69 15.51 2.66
CA ALA A 541 29.58 14.62 3.40
C ALA A 541 30.66 15.38 4.19
N ALA A 542 31.05 16.59 3.79
CA ALA A 542 31.96 17.45 4.55
C ALA A 542 31.33 18.00 5.85
N ASP A 543 30.02 18.26 5.83
CA ASP A 543 29.28 18.87 6.95
C ASP A 543 28.75 17.83 7.95
N LEU A 544 29.00 16.54 7.69
CA LEU A 544 28.73 15.46 8.64
C LEU A 544 29.69 15.57 9.82
N ALA A 545 29.25 16.32 10.84
CA ALA A 545 29.91 16.49 12.11
C ALA A 545 30.33 15.14 12.71
N GLY A 546 31.56 15.08 13.24
CA GLY A 546 32.12 13.90 13.89
C GLY A 546 31.38 13.54 15.18
N PRO A 547 31.64 12.34 15.75
CA PRO A 547 30.99 11.92 16.99
C PRO A 547 31.23 12.96 18.12
N GLY A 548 30.17 13.64 18.56
CA GLY A 548 30.19 14.61 19.65
C GLY A 548 29.83 16.06 19.30
N GLU A 549 29.70 16.41 18.03
CA GLU A 549 29.28 17.76 17.61
C GLU A 549 27.78 17.79 17.28
N VAL A 550 27.01 18.40 18.18
CA VAL A 550 25.60 18.73 17.98
C VAL A 550 25.56 20.09 17.27
N ASN A 551 24.95 20.16 16.10
CA ASN A 551 24.64 21.43 15.44
C ASN A 551 23.60 22.19 16.29
N GLY A 552 24.07 23.03 17.21
CA GLY A 552 23.27 24.13 17.73
C GLY A 552 23.16 25.20 16.65
N PRO A 553 22.01 25.89 16.51
CA PRO A 553 21.95 27.05 15.64
C PRO A 553 22.91 28.11 16.16
N ASP A 554 23.90 28.48 15.34
CA ASP A 554 24.74 29.66 15.56
C ASP A 554 23.84 30.89 15.57
N TRP A 555 23.45 31.33 16.77
CA TRP A 555 22.85 32.64 16.94
C TRP A 555 23.94 33.68 16.73
N VAL A 556 23.72 34.47 15.69
CA VAL A 556 24.49 35.66 15.31
C VAL A 556 24.72 36.54 16.53
N ASP A 557 25.98 36.85 16.82
CA ASP A 557 26.40 37.91 17.75
C ASP A 557 25.68 39.22 17.37
N GLU A 558 24.78 39.69 18.24
CA GLU A 558 24.32 41.08 18.21
C GLU A 558 25.49 41.99 18.62
N PRO A 559 25.79 43.05 17.85
CA PRO A 559 26.76 44.04 18.27
C PRO A 559 26.19 44.84 19.43
N ALA A 560 26.99 44.98 20.49
CA ALA A 560 26.71 45.89 21.58
C ALA A 560 26.69 47.34 21.08
N ASP A 561 25.59 48.04 21.34
CA ASP A 561 25.51 49.49 21.58
C ASP A 561 24.38 49.79 22.57
#